data_AF-A0A7J5EVG7-F1
#
_entry.id   AF-A0A7J5EVG7-F1
#
_cell.length_a   1.000
_cell.length_b   1.000
_cell.length_c   1.000
_cell.angle_alpha   90.00
_cell.angle_beta   90.00
_cell.angle_gamma   90.00
#
_symmetry.space_group_name_H-M   'P 1'
#
loop_
_entity.id
_entity.type
_entity.pdbx_description
1 polymer ?
#
loop_
_entity_poly.entity_id
_entity_poly.type
_entity_poly.pdbx_seq_one_letter_code
_entity_poly.pdbx_strand_id
1 'polypeptide(L)'
;MPPVPGQEVPLPLTATPAAWLAVALADLDAVHQDHLHCERKAAQSALSLMRSYPERGDLVVAVARLAHEETAHVVQVTQLLGRKGKDATMDFGDEYAAALRELVRRGEPDRLLDRLLVFALIEARSAERLALLADAIPDEATATLYAGLASAEVRHRDTFLELAAGVAPGT
;
A
#
# COMPACT_ATOMS: atom_id res chain seq x y z
N MET A 1 13.42 23.44 -8.28
CA MET A 1 13.59 22.63 -9.51
C MET A 1 12.54 21.55 -9.48
N PRO A 2 11.73 21.35 -10.54
CA PRO A 2 10.83 20.21 -10.59
C PRO A 2 11.67 18.90 -10.61
N PRO A 3 11.17 17.82 -9.98
CA PRO A 3 11.84 16.53 -10.04
C PRO A 3 11.95 16.05 -11.49
N VAL A 4 13.11 15.50 -11.84
CA VAL A 4 13.36 14.90 -13.16
C VAL A 4 12.56 13.60 -13.26
N PRO A 5 11.83 13.34 -14.37
CA PRO A 5 11.14 12.07 -14.57
C PRO A 5 12.13 10.91 -14.46
N GLY A 6 11.87 9.97 -13.55
CA GLY A 6 12.73 8.80 -13.30
C GLY A 6 13.79 8.97 -12.20
N GLN A 7 13.80 10.08 -11.46
CA GLN A 7 14.63 10.20 -10.25
C GLN A 7 13.88 9.56 -9.07
N GLU A 8 14.40 8.45 -8.53
CA GLU A 8 13.88 7.86 -7.30
C GLU A 8 13.84 8.93 -6.20
N VAL A 9 12.66 9.14 -5.61
CA VAL A 9 12.52 9.96 -4.41
C VAL A 9 12.69 9.00 -3.23
N PRO A 10 13.86 8.97 -2.56
CA PRO A 10 14.06 8.05 -1.46
C PRO A 10 13.16 8.49 -0.29
N LEU A 11 12.14 7.69 -0.01
CA LEU A 11 11.39 7.80 1.24
C LEU A 11 12.30 7.37 2.41
N PRO A 12 12.20 8.01 3.59
CA PRO A 12 13.08 7.75 4.72
C PRO A 12 12.69 6.44 5.45
N LEU A 13 12.66 5.33 4.73
CA LEU A 13 12.39 4.01 5.27
C LEU A 13 13.69 3.40 5.81
N THR A 14 13.65 2.93 7.06
CA THR A 14 14.65 1.99 7.56
C THR A 14 14.38 0.60 6.99
N ALA A 15 15.42 -0.16 6.65
CA ALA A 15 15.26 -1.53 6.16
C ALA A 15 14.45 -2.39 7.15
N THR A 16 13.56 -3.24 6.65
CA THR A 16 12.81 -4.20 7.47
C THR A 16 13.81 -5.10 8.22
N PRO A 17 13.73 -5.17 9.56
CA PRO A 17 14.63 -6.02 10.33
C PRO A 17 14.49 -7.49 9.95
N ALA A 18 15.60 -8.25 9.87
CA ALA A 18 15.57 -9.67 9.54
C ALA A 18 14.67 -10.49 10.49
N ALA A 19 14.55 -10.07 11.75
CA ALA A 19 13.66 -10.69 12.73
C ALA A 19 12.18 -10.62 12.32
N TRP A 20 11.76 -9.58 11.58
CA TRP A 20 10.40 -9.47 11.07
C TRP A 20 10.10 -10.60 10.09
N LEU A 21 11.01 -10.88 9.15
CA LEU A 21 10.82 -11.94 8.16
C LEU A 21 10.75 -13.32 8.83
N ALA A 22 11.59 -13.57 9.84
CA ALA A 22 11.54 -14.80 10.61
C ALA A 22 10.18 -15.01 11.31
N VAL A 23 9.61 -13.94 11.88
CA VAL A 23 8.28 -13.98 12.50
C VAL A 23 7.17 -14.18 11.46
N ALA A 24 7.24 -13.47 10.33
CA ALA A 24 6.25 -13.57 9.27
C ALA A 24 6.22 -14.98 8.65
N LEU A 25 7.38 -15.61 8.42
CA LEU A 25 7.47 -16.96 7.89
C LEU A 25 7.01 -18.03 8.89
N ALA A 26 7.06 -17.75 10.20
CA ALA A 26 6.59 -18.67 11.23
C ALA A 26 5.06 -18.82 11.24
N ASP A 27 4.31 -17.82 10.77
CA ASP A 27 2.85 -17.88 10.62
C ASP A 27 2.40 -17.14 9.34
N LEU A 28 2.67 -17.76 8.19
CA LEU A 28 2.25 -17.21 6.90
C LEU A 28 0.73 -17.10 6.76
N ASP A 29 -0.05 -17.95 7.43
CA ASP A 29 -1.51 -17.86 7.37
C ASP A 29 -2.00 -16.55 7.97
N ALA A 30 -1.45 -16.13 9.11
CA ALA A 30 -1.73 -14.82 9.69
C ALA A 30 -1.32 -13.67 8.75
N VAL A 31 -0.17 -13.79 8.07
CA VAL A 31 0.29 -12.80 7.08
C VAL A 31 -0.68 -12.69 5.91
N HIS A 32 -1.16 -13.81 5.35
CA HIS A 32 -2.14 -13.78 4.25
C HIS A 32 -3.45 -13.11 4.67
N GLN A 33 -3.92 -13.36 5.90
CA GLN A 33 -5.14 -12.75 6.43
C GLN A 33 -4.98 -11.24 6.61
N ASP A 34 -3.90 -10.82 7.27
CA ASP A 34 -3.61 -9.40 7.47
C ASP A 34 -3.45 -8.67 6.14
N HIS A 35 -2.75 -9.29 5.19
CA HIS A 35 -2.57 -8.73 3.86
C HIS A 35 -3.91 -8.55 3.13
N LEU A 36 -4.81 -9.55 3.17
CA LEU A 36 -6.18 -9.40 2.64
C LEU A 36 -6.92 -8.20 3.27
N HIS A 37 -6.72 -7.95 4.55
CA HIS A 37 -7.29 -6.78 5.21
C HIS A 37 -6.67 -5.48 4.71
N CYS A 38 -5.35 -5.43 4.52
CA CYS A 38 -4.65 -4.29 3.93
C CYS A 38 -5.21 -3.94 2.54
N GLU A 39 -5.37 -4.92 1.64
CA GLU A 39 -5.92 -4.70 0.30
C GLU A 39 -7.32 -4.08 0.32
N ARG A 40 -8.19 -4.58 1.23
CA ARG A 40 -9.53 -4.02 1.42
C ARG A 40 -9.48 -2.58 1.94
N LYS A 41 -8.56 -2.29 2.86
CA LYS A 41 -8.36 -0.96 3.45
C LYS A 41 -7.77 0.02 2.43
N ALA A 42 -6.87 -0.43 1.55
CA ALA A 42 -6.29 0.36 0.47
C ALA A 42 -7.39 0.78 -0.52
N ALA A 43 -8.18 -0.18 -1.03
CA ALA A 43 -9.33 0.09 -1.90
C ALA A 43 -10.31 1.10 -1.27
N GLN A 44 -10.67 0.90 0.00
CA GLN A 44 -11.58 1.80 0.73
C GLN A 44 -10.99 3.20 0.91
N SER A 45 -9.69 3.31 1.20
CA SER A 45 -8.99 4.57 1.38
C SER A 45 -8.95 5.38 0.08
N ALA A 46 -8.68 4.70 -1.04
CA ALA A 46 -8.71 5.28 -2.38
C ALA A 46 -10.10 5.82 -2.76
N LEU A 47 -11.16 5.05 -2.52
CA LEU A 47 -12.54 5.50 -2.73
C LEU A 47 -12.90 6.68 -1.80
N SER A 48 -12.40 6.69 -0.56
CA SER A 48 -12.61 7.80 0.36
C SER A 48 -11.88 9.08 -0.08
N LEU A 49 -10.68 8.97 -0.65
CA LEU A 49 -9.94 10.09 -1.23
C LEU A 49 -10.72 10.69 -2.40
N MET A 50 -11.19 9.84 -3.33
CA MET A 50 -12.01 10.25 -4.48
C MET A 50 -13.23 11.07 -4.04
N ARG A 51 -13.95 10.61 -3.00
CA ARG A 51 -15.09 11.34 -2.44
C ARG A 51 -14.70 12.65 -1.75
N SER A 52 -13.52 12.72 -1.15
CA SER A 52 -13.06 13.90 -0.38
C SER A 52 -12.62 15.05 -1.28
N TYR A 53 -12.12 14.75 -2.50
CA TYR A 53 -11.55 15.74 -3.43
C TYR A 53 -12.12 15.57 -4.86
N PRO A 54 -13.44 15.66 -5.06
CA PRO A 54 -14.09 15.39 -6.35
C PRO A 54 -13.68 16.36 -7.47
N GLU A 55 -13.23 17.56 -7.13
CA GLU A 55 -12.77 18.58 -8.08
C GLU A 55 -11.35 18.33 -8.62
N ARG A 56 -10.58 17.41 -8.01
CA ARG A 56 -9.24 17.04 -8.45
C ARG A 56 -9.30 15.86 -9.43
N GLY A 57 -9.62 16.16 -10.68
CA GLY A 57 -9.82 15.14 -11.73
C GLY A 57 -8.62 14.21 -11.94
N ASP A 58 -7.40 14.73 -11.79
CA ASP A 58 -6.14 13.99 -11.81
C ASP A 58 -6.10 12.92 -10.69
N LEU A 59 -6.37 13.35 -9.45
CA LEU A 59 -6.44 12.48 -8.28
C LEU A 59 -7.55 11.45 -8.43
N VAL A 60 -8.76 11.88 -8.83
CA VAL A 60 -9.93 11.00 -8.99
C VAL A 60 -9.63 9.85 -9.94
N VAL A 61 -9.04 10.13 -11.10
CA VAL A 61 -8.70 9.09 -12.08
C VAL A 61 -7.64 8.15 -11.52
N ALA A 62 -6.59 8.69 -10.87
CA ALA A 62 -5.51 7.89 -10.30
C ALA A 62 -6.01 6.93 -9.21
N VAL A 63 -6.73 7.45 -8.21
CA VAL A 63 -7.18 6.63 -7.08
C VAL A 63 -8.33 5.68 -7.46
N ALA A 64 -9.12 5.98 -8.50
CA ALA A 64 -10.11 5.04 -9.01
C ALA A 64 -9.47 3.82 -9.69
N ARG A 65 -8.38 4.04 -10.45
CA ARG A 65 -7.58 2.95 -11.04
C ARG A 65 -6.92 2.10 -9.96
N LEU A 66 -6.32 2.75 -8.95
CA LEU A 66 -5.75 2.08 -7.80
C LEU A 66 -6.81 1.22 -7.09
N ALA A 67 -7.96 1.81 -6.74
CA ALA A 67 -9.05 1.06 -6.10
C ALA A 67 -9.49 -0.18 -6.90
N HIS A 68 -9.52 -0.08 -8.24
CA HIS A 68 -9.82 -1.23 -9.09
C HIS A 68 -8.74 -2.32 -9.01
N GLU A 69 -7.46 -1.94 -9.04
CA GLU A 69 -6.33 -2.86 -8.89
C GLU A 69 -6.34 -3.55 -7.51
N GLU A 70 -6.57 -2.81 -6.42
CA GLU A 70 -6.65 -3.39 -5.08
C GLU A 70 -7.82 -4.37 -4.95
N THR A 71 -8.95 -4.11 -5.61
CA THR A 71 -10.04 -5.11 -5.62
C THR A 71 -9.64 -6.39 -6.35
N ALA A 72 -8.73 -6.33 -7.32
CA ALA A 72 -8.17 -7.52 -7.95
C ALA A 72 -7.21 -8.25 -6.99
N HIS A 73 -6.38 -7.51 -6.23
CA HIS A 73 -5.54 -8.10 -5.17
C HIS A 73 -6.38 -8.79 -4.09
N VAL A 74 -7.47 -8.17 -3.64
CA VAL A 74 -8.44 -8.80 -2.71
C VAL A 74 -8.92 -10.15 -3.25
N VAL A 75 -9.25 -10.25 -4.54
CA VAL A 75 -9.67 -11.51 -5.16
C VAL A 75 -8.54 -12.53 -5.13
N GLN A 76 -7.32 -12.14 -5.52
CA GLN A 76 -6.16 -13.03 -5.56
C GLN A 76 -5.79 -13.59 -4.17
N VAL A 77 -5.73 -12.74 -3.15
CA VAL A 77 -5.39 -13.15 -1.78
C VAL A 77 -6.52 -13.98 -1.15
N THR A 78 -7.79 -13.65 -1.44
CA THR A 78 -8.93 -14.48 -1.02
C THR A 78 -8.86 -15.89 -1.63
N GLN A 79 -8.53 -15.99 -2.92
CA GLN A 79 -8.35 -17.30 -3.57
C GLN A 79 -7.16 -18.07 -3.01
N LEU A 80 -6.07 -17.38 -2.65
CA LEU A 80 -4.93 -17.99 -1.97
C LEU A 80 -5.33 -18.62 -0.63
N LEU A 81 -6.05 -17.88 0.22
CA LEU A 81 -6.58 -18.40 1.48
C LEU A 81 -7.50 -19.60 1.25
N GLY A 82 -8.39 -19.53 0.26
CA GLY A 82 -9.29 -20.62 -0.10
C GLY A 82 -8.54 -21.89 -0.53
N ARG A 83 -7.47 -21.76 -1.34
CA ARG A 83 -6.61 -22.91 -1.71
C ARG A 83 -5.91 -23.55 -0.50
N LYS A 84 -5.67 -22.77 0.56
CA LYS A 84 -5.11 -23.24 1.84
C LYS A 84 -6.19 -23.74 2.82
N GLY A 85 -7.46 -23.76 2.42
CA GLY A 85 -8.58 -24.19 3.27
C GLY A 85 -8.87 -23.21 4.41
N LYS A 86 -8.61 -21.91 4.21
CA LYS A 86 -8.83 -20.84 5.19
C LYS A 86 -9.90 -19.88 4.70
N ASP A 87 -10.78 -19.48 5.61
CA ASP A 87 -11.75 -18.42 5.38
C ASP A 87 -11.22 -17.07 5.88
N ALA A 88 -11.67 -15.97 5.28
CA ALA A 88 -11.32 -14.63 5.73
C ALA A 88 -11.85 -14.37 7.15
N THR A 89 -11.00 -13.83 8.02
CA THR A 89 -11.36 -13.53 9.41
C THR A 89 -11.78 -12.08 9.62
N MET A 90 -12.04 -11.70 10.87
CA MET A 90 -12.35 -10.31 11.24
C MET A 90 -11.07 -9.46 11.26
N ASP A 91 -11.17 -8.22 10.77
CA ASP A 91 -10.10 -7.22 10.85
C ASP A 91 -10.11 -6.56 12.23
N PHE A 92 -8.97 -6.56 12.92
CA PHE A 92 -8.81 -5.90 14.22
C PHE A 92 -8.14 -4.52 14.11
N GLY A 93 -7.87 -4.05 12.89
CA GLY A 93 -7.23 -2.78 12.61
C GLY A 93 -5.72 -2.90 12.44
N ASP A 94 -5.09 -1.78 12.09
CA ASP A 94 -3.65 -1.66 11.86
C ASP A 94 -3.13 -0.44 12.63
N GLU A 95 -2.36 -0.71 13.69
CA GLU A 95 -1.77 0.31 14.56
C GLU A 95 -0.75 1.19 13.81
N TYR A 96 -0.02 0.63 12.83
CA TYR A 96 0.95 1.37 12.03
C TYR A 96 0.24 2.40 11.14
N ALA A 97 -0.78 1.96 10.39
CA ALA A 97 -1.56 2.88 9.57
C ALA A 97 -2.33 3.91 10.41
N ALA A 98 -2.82 3.52 11.59
CA ALA A 98 -3.47 4.45 12.52
C ALA A 98 -2.50 5.54 13.02
N ALA A 99 -1.30 5.15 13.48
CA ALA A 99 -0.29 6.09 13.96
C ALA A 99 0.16 7.08 12.88
N LEU A 100 0.31 6.64 11.63
CA LEU A 100 0.64 7.54 10.52
C LEU A 100 -0.48 8.55 10.22
N ARG A 101 -1.75 8.13 10.31
CA ARG A 101 -2.89 9.02 10.07
C ARG A 101 -2.99 10.13 11.11
N GLU A 102 -2.54 9.91 12.34
CA GLU A 102 -2.51 10.95 13.38
C GLU A 102 -1.51 12.08 13.09
N LEU A 103 -0.53 11.84 12.20
CA LEU A 103 0.44 12.86 11.78
C LEU A 103 -0.10 13.80 10.70
N VAL A 104 -1.26 13.49 10.12
CA VAL A 104 -1.85 14.28 9.03
C VAL A 104 -2.37 15.61 9.54
N ARG A 105 -1.88 16.72 8.98
CA ARG A 105 -2.34 18.08 9.30
C ARG A 105 -3.82 18.26 8.93
N ARG A 106 -4.52 19.14 9.64
CA ARG A 106 -5.99 19.31 9.51
C ARG A 106 -6.42 20.31 8.43
N GLY A 107 -5.56 21.25 8.04
CA GLY A 107 -5.88 22.32 7.08
C GLY A 107 -5.44 21.99 5.65
N GLU A 108 -6.19 22.47 4.65
CA GLU A 108 -5.79 22.34 3.24
C GLU A 108 -4.82 23.46 2.84
N PRO A 109 -3.87 23.22 1.91
CA PRO A 109 -3.65 21.98 1.13
C PRO A 109 -2.79 20.93 1.84
N ASP A 110 -2.27 21.26 3.02
CA ASP A 110 -1.35 20.42 3.80
C ASP A 110 -1.93 19.06 4.17
N ARG A 111 -3.23 19.01 4.46
CA ARG A 111 -3.95 17.77 4.77
C ARG A 111 -3.93 16.81 3.60
N LEU A 112 -4.26 17.25 2.39
CA LEU A 112 -4.19 16.41 1.21
C LEU A 112 -2.75 15.94 0.95
N LEU A 113 -1.78 16.84 1.03
CA LEU A 113 -0.36 16.52 0.86
C LEU A 113 0.07 15.41 1.83
N ASP A 114 -0.19 15.57 3.12
CA ASP A 114 0.19 14.60 4.15
C ASP A 114 -0.50 13.25 3.94
N ARG A 115 -1.77 13.23 3.55
CA ARG A 115 -2.48 11.98 3.25
C ARG A 115 -1.81 11.21 2.11
N LEU A 116 -1.46 11.90 1.03
CA LEU A 116 -0.79 11.29 -0.12
C LEU A 116 0.60 10.76 0.27
N LEU A 117 1.37 11.51 1.08
CA LEU A 117 2.67 11.06 1.59
C LEU A 117 2.54 9.85 2.53
N VAL A 118 1.51 9.82 3.39
CA VAL A 118 1.21 8.66 4.25
C VAL A 118 0.89 7.43 3.40
N PHE A 119 0.06 7.56 2.36
CA PHE A 119 -0.22 6.44 1.45
C PHE A 119 1.06 5.98 0.76
N ALA A 120 1.87 6.89 0.20
CA ALA A 120 3.16 6.54 -0.40
C ALA A 120 4.10 5.78 0.55
N LEU A 121 4.14 6.16 1.84
CA LEU A 121 4.94 5.47 2.86
C LEU A 121 4.42 4.07 3.16
N ILE A 122 3.10 3.88 3.16
CA ILE A 122 2.48 2.56 3.35
C ILE A 122 2.82 1.66 2.16
N GLU A 123 2.57 2.10 0.92
CA GLU A 123 2.84 1.27 -0.27
C GLU A 123 4.33 0.98 -0.43
N ALA A 124 5.21 1.94 -0.12
CA ALA A 124 6.65 1.70 -0.14
C ALA A 124 7.08 0.63 0.88
N ARG A 125 6.44 0.59 2.06
CA ARG A 125 6.70 -0.46 3.06
C ARG A 125 6.10 -1.81 2.63
N SER A 126 4.91 -1.80 2.03
CA SER A 126 4.27 -2.99 1.45
C SER A 126 5.17 -3.59 0.37
N ALA A 127 5.62 -2.80 -0.60
CA ALA A 127 6.53 -3.22 -1.66
C ALA A 127 7.77 -3.95 -1.14
N GLU A 128 8.47 -3.33 -0.18
CA GLU A 128 9.68 -3.92 0.41
C GLU A 128 9.39 -5.24 1.13
N ARG A 129 8.34 -5.30 1.96
CA ARG A 129 8.01 -6.50 2.73
C ARG A 129 7.45 -7.63 1.88
N LEU A 130 6.63 -7.32 0.88
CA LEU A 130 6.09 -8.30 -0.05
C LEU A 130 7.21 -8.89 -0.91
N ALA A 131 8.20 -8.09 -1.33
CA ALA A 131 9.39 -8.60 -2.02
C ALA A 131 10.20 -9.55 -1.13
N LEU A 132 10.46 -9.18 0.13
CA LEU A 132 11.15 -10.06 1.09
C LEU A 132 10.40 -11.38 1.31
N LEU A 133 9.07 -11.34 1.36
CA LEU A 133 8.25 -12.54 1.46
C LEU A 133 8.29 -13.37 0.17
N ALA A 134 8.20 -12.74 -1.00
CA ALA A 134 8.28 -13.42 -2.29
C ALA A 134 9.57 -14.23 -2.43
N ASP A 135 10.70 -13.67 -2.00
CA ASP A 135 12.01 -14.33 -2.06
C ASP A 135 12.15 -15.51 -1.08
N ALA A 136 11.35 -15.53 -0.01
CA ALA A 136 11.50 -16.49 1.08
C ALA A 136 10.38 -17.55 1.18
N ILE A 137 9.22 -17.30 0.57
CA ILE A 137 8.08 -18.24 0.57
C ILE A 137 8.42 -19.48 -0.28
N PRO A 138 8.39 -20.71 0.28
CA PRO A 138 8.75 -21.91 -0.48
C PRO A 138 7.74 -22.31 -1.56
N ASP A 139 6.47 -21.94 -1.38
CA ASP A 139 5.41 -22.24 -2.36
C ASP A 139 5.52 -21.29 -3.57
N GLU A 140 5.98 -21.81 -4.70
CA GLU A 140 6.29 -21.04 -5.91
C GLU A 140 5.10 -20.21 -6.42
N ALA A 141 3.88 -20.75 -6.35
CA ALA A 141 2.68 -20.03 -6.77
C ALA A 141 2.38 -18.83 -5.85
N THR A 142 2.53 -19.01 -4.54
CA THR A 142 2.38 -17.92 -3.55
C THR A 142 3.50 -16.90 -3.69
N ALA A 143 4.76 -17.34 -3.82
CA ALA A 143 5.90 -16.46 -4.03
C ALA A 143 5.72 -15.58 -5.29
N THR A 144 5.25 -16.18 -6.39
CA THR A 144 4.96 -15.46 -7.64
C THR A 144 3.85 -14.43 -7.47
N LEU A 145 2.79 -14.75 -6.71
CA LEU A 145 1.75 -13.78 -6.37
C LEU A 145 2.31 -12.61 -5.57
N TYR A 146 3.08 -12.88 -4.51
CA TYR A 146 3.70 -11.85 -3.68
C TYR A 146 4.68 -10.96 -4.46
N ALA A 147 5.44 -11.52 -5.40
CA ALA A 147 6.31 -10.73 -6.29
C ALA A 147 5.50 -9.79 -7.20
N GLY A 148 4.38 -10.27 -7.73
CA GLY A 148 3.45 -9.47 -8.54
C GLY A 148 2.84 -8.31 -7.74
N LEU A 149 2.40 -8.60 -6.51
CA LEU A 149 1.86 -7.60 -5.58
C LEU A 149 2.93 -6.56 -5.22
N ALA A 150 4.15 -6.99 -4.84
CA ALA A 150 5.26 -6.07 -4.57
C ALA A 150 5.55 -5.11 -5.73
N SER A 151 5.45 -5.59 -6.98
CA SER A 151 5.60 -4.74 -8.17
C SER A 151 4.47 -3.72 -8.32
N ALA A 152 3.24 -4.07 -7.94
CA ALA A 152 2.11 -3.15 -7.94
C ALA A 152 2.28 -2.04 -6.91
N GLU A 153 2.70 -2.39 -5.70
CA GLU A 153 2.94 -1.46 -4.61
C GLU A 153 3.96 -0.37 -4.95
N VAL A 154 5.02 -0.72 -5.70
CA VAL A 154 5.98 0.28 -6.22
C VAL A 154 5.29 1.31 -7.10
N ARG A 155 4.37 0.89 -7.98
CA ARG A 155 3.63 1.80 -8.86
C ARG A 155 2.64 2.66 -8.08
N HIS A 156 1.99 2.09 -7.07
CA HIS A 156 1.07 2.83 -6.19
C HIS A 156 1.79 3.90 -5.39
N ARG A 157 2.94 3.55 -4.78
CA ARG A 157 3.85 4.51 -4.14
C ARG A 157 4.16 5.68 -5.09
N ASP A 158 4.62 5.37 -6.30
CA ASP A 158 5.03 6.39 -7.27
C ASP A 158 3.86 7.30 -7.65
N THR A 159 2.68 6.71 -7.87
CA THR A 159 1.44 7.46 -8.13
C THR A 159 1.13 8.44 -6.99
N PHE A 160 1.23 8.00 -5.73
CA PHE A 160 0.99 8.88 -4.58
C PHE A 160 2.03 9.99 -4.44
N LEU A 161 3.30 9.70 -4.74
CA LEU A 161 4.36 10.71 -4.73
C LEU A 161 4.18 11.76 -5.83
N GLU A 162 3.77 11.34 -7.02
CA GLU A 162 3.45 12.25 -8.13
C GLU A 162 2.27 13.16 -7.80
N LEU A 163 1.19 12.59 -7.25
CA LEU A 163 0.04 13.37 -6.77
C LEU A 163 0.45 14.34 -5.65
N ALA A 164 1.29 13.90 -4.70
CA ALA A 164 1.79 14.73 -3.62
C ALA A 164 2.62 15.92 -4.14
N ALA A 165 3.49 15.68 -5.13
CA ALA A 165 4.28 16.73 -5.77
C ALA A 165 3.39 17.78 -6.45
N GLY A 166 2.26 17.38 -7.02
CA GLY A 166 1.27 18.30 -7.60
C GLY A 166 0.48 19.12 -6.58
N VAL A 167 0.54 18.78 -5.29
CA VAL A 167 -0.09 19.53 -4.18
C VAL A 167 0.93 20.41 -3.46
N ALA A 168 2.21 20.00 -3.43
CA ALA A 168 3.26 20.72 -2.75
C ALA A 168 3.38 22.17 -3.26
N PRO A 169 3.59 23.15 -2.36
CA PRO A 169 3.80 24.52 -2.77
C PRO A 169 5.03 24.62 -3.69
N GLY A 170 4.90 25.34 -4.79
CA GLY A 170 6.01 25.56 -5.71
C GLY A 170 7.17 26.24 -4.98
N THR A 171 8.31 25.57 -4.92
CA THR A 171 9.59 26.12 -4.42
C THR A 171 10.28 26.95 -5.50
#